data_AF-A0A3B4XK24-F1
#
_entry.id   AF-A0A3B4XK24-F1
#
_cell.length_a   1.000
_cell.length_b   1.000
_cell.length_c   1.000
_cell.angle_alpha   90.00
_cell.angle_beta   90.00
_cell.angle_gamma   90.00
#
_symmetry.space_group_name_H-M   'P 1'
#
loop_
_entity.id
_entity.type
_entity.pdbx_description
1 polymer ?
#
loop_
_entity_poly.entity_id
_entity_poly.type
_entity_poly.pdbx_seq_one_letter_code
_entity_poly.pdbx_strand_id
1 'polypeptide(L)'
;MKHYGKTLMLHVPEDTTLLLKGLCTNYHPSGDAPEKDSPERSRANSEEFIPIFANNPRELKAFLEHMIEVDPCSPQGVYDTLLELRLQDWAHEQDPQRKRVLQGEAVSLLRSDNTVFDKALVLCQMHNFKEGVLYLYEKGKLYQQIMHYHMQNEEYGKIVEACKRYGDQEGCLWEQALGYFARKEEDCKAYISEVLHHIDQNNLMPPLLVVQTLAHNSTATLSVIKDYLINKLQRESQQIEDDERKIRQYREETAHLRSEIQELKTSAKIFQKTKCNMCNSPLELPSVHFLCSHSFHQHCFESYAESEAECPTCTPENRKVMDMLRAQDQKRDLHDHFNRQLRSSNDGFSVVADYFGRGVFNKLTLVTDLPGNKTAGSLEGNLQKDLLIHTKRNFTAYYLDVDQLDVARNRFSTPLTHVDQSRSSAWSEVGGFWVGGLSLAVAPVVKTAIVNYRKQGGLPFKII
;
A
#
# COMPACT_ATOMS: atom_id res chain seq x y z
N MET A 1 -10.97 52.51 -26.94
CA MET A 1 -9.92 52.06 -26.01
C MET A 1 -8.68 51.44 -26.67
N LYS A 2 -8.80 50.54 -27.66
CA LYS A 2 -7.62 49.90 -28.30
C LYS A 2 -6.63 50.86 -28.99
N HIS A 3 -7.11 51.96 -29.58
CA HIS A 3 -6.25 52.93 -30.28
C HIS A 3 -5.76 54.10 -29.40
N TYR A 4 -6.63 54.66 -28.54
CA TYR A 4 -6.31 55.85 -27.75
C TYR A 4 -6.06 55.57 -26.26
N GLY A 5 -6.19 54.31 -25.83
CA GLY A 5 -6.11 53.95 -24.41
C GLY A 5 -4.79 54.33 -23.76
N LYS A 6 -3.66 54.13 -24.46
CA LYS A 6 -2.33 54.50 -23.94
C LYS A 6 -2.18 56.01 -23.75
N THR A 7 -2.72 56.81 -24.65
CA THR A 7 -2.71 58.28 -24.57
C THR A 7 -3.61 58.78 -23.45
N LEU A 8 -4.79 58.17 -23.28
CA LEU A 8 -5.71 58.50 -22.19
C LEU A 8 -5.10 58.14 -20.83
N MET A 9 -4.48 56.97 -20.72
CA MET A 9 -3.80 56.53 -19.50
C MET A 9 -2.58 57.39 -19.13
N LEU A 10 -1.95 58.05 -20.11
CA LEU A 10 -0.84 58.98 -19.89
C LEU A 10 -1.32 60.32 -19.31
N HIS A 11 -2.46 60.84 -19.76
CA HIS A 11 -2.93 62.18 -19.41
C HIS A 11 -3.99 62.22 -18.31
N VAL A 12 -4.84 61.19 -18.23
CA VAL A 12 -5.97 61.11 -17.28
C VAL A 12 -6.10 59.69 -16.70
N PRO A 13 -5.14 59.23 -15.88
CA PRO A 13 -5.04 57.85 -15.44
C PRO A 13 -6.22 57.37 -14.58
N GLU A 14 -6.70 58.19 -13.64
CA GLU A 14 -7.80 57.81 -12.72
C GLU A 14 -9.12 57.62 -13.47
N ASP A 15 -9.53 58.60 -14.30
CA ASP A 15 -10.76 58.52 -15.09
C ASP A 15 -10.71 57.41 -16.14
N THR A 16 -9.54 57.18 -16.74
CA THR A 16 -9.34 56.09 -17.71
C THR A 16 -9.50 54.73 -17.03
N THR A 17 -9.03 54.59 -15.79
CA THR A 17 -9.16 53.38 -14.99
C THR A 17 -10.62 53.12 -14.61
N LEU A 18 -11.36 54.14 -14.18
CA LEU A 18 -12.80 54.04 -13.90
C LEU A 18 -13.60 53.64 -15.15
N LEU A 19 -13.26 54.22 -16.31
CA LEU A 19 -13.88 53.85 -17.59
C LEU A 19 -13.62 52.38 -17.94
N LEU A 20 -12.38 51.90 -17.79
CA LEU A 20 -12.03 50.50 -18.05
C LEU A 20 -12.73 49.53 -17.08
N LYS A 21 -12.83 49.90 -15.79
CA LYS A 21 -13.62 49.14 -14.80
C LYS A 21 -15.07 48.99 -15.24
N GLY A 22 -15.71 50.08 -15.68
CA GLY A 22 -17.09 50.06 -16.18
C GLY A 22 -17.27 49.23 -17.44
N LEU A 23 -16.33 49.33 -18.40
CA LEU A 23 -16.35 48.58 -19.66
C LEU A 23 -16.29 47.06 -19.48
N CYS A 24 -15.55 46.60 -18.46
CA CYS A 24 -15.36 45.17 -18.21
C CYS A 24 -16.43 44.56 -17.29
N THR A 25 -17.17 45.37 -16.52
CA THR A 25 -18.10 44.86 -15.49
C THR A 25 -19.59 45.11 -15.82
N ASN A 26 -19.94 46.36 -16.13
CA ASN A 26 -21.33 46.87 -16.14
C ASN A 26 -21.67 47.67 -17.41
N TYR A 27 -20.94 47.47 -18.51
CA TYR A 27 -21.22 48.16 -19.76
C TYR A 27 -22.60 47.81 -20.31
N HIS A 28 -23.42 48.85 -20.55
CA HIS A 28 -24.69 48.76 -21.27
C HIS A 28 -24.57 49.63 -22.51
N PRO A 29 -24.69 49.07 -23.73
CA PRO A 29 -24.81 49.88 -24.93
C PRO A 29 -26.06 50.75 -24.78
N SER A 30 -25.91 52.08 -24.83
CA SER A 30 -27.06 52.98 -24.88
C SER A 30 -27.75 52.81 -26.23
N GLY A 31 -28.82 52.00 -26.28
CA GLY A 31 -29.58 51.80 -27.51
C GLY A 31 -30.71 50.77 -27.46
N ASP A 32 -30.53 49.64 -26.77
CA ASP A 32 -31.51 48.54 -26.86
C ASP A 32 -32.24 48.29 -25.53
N ALA A 33 -33.57 48.19 -25.64
CA ALA A 33 -34.48 47.84 -24.55
C ALA A 33 -34.12 46.47 -23.96
N PRO A 34 -34.46 46.18 -22.69
CA PRO A 34 -34.13 44.91 -22.05
C PRO A 34 -35.01 43.79 -22.62
N GLU A 35 -34.58 43.17 -23.72
CA GLU A 35 -35.06 41.85 -24.09
C GLU A 35 -34.46 40.82 -23.12
N LYS A 36 -35.35 40.29 -22.28
CA LYS A 36 -35.10 39.10 -21.45
C LYS A 36 -34.66 37.95 -22.36
N ASP A 37 -33.64 37.22 -21.90
CA ASP A 37 -33.15 35.94 -22.43
C ASP A 37 -32.01 35.99 -23.46
N SER A 38 -30.93 36.73 -23.16
CA SER A 38 -29.58 36.40 -23.66
C SER A 38 -28.54 36.49 -22.51
N PRO A 39 -27.78 35.42 -22.21
CA PRO A 39 -26.92 35.37 -21.01
C PRO A 39 -25.52 35.96 -21.20
N GLU A 40 -25.19 36.52 -22.36
CA GLU A 40 -23.87 37.11 -22.62
C GLU A 40 -23.95 38.64 -22.64
N ARG A 41 -23.80 39.24 -21.45
CA ARG A 41 -23.43 40.65 -21.33
C ARG A 41 -22.19 40.88 -22.19
N SER A 42 -22.23 41.79 -23.17
CA SER A 42 -21.07 42.17 -24.00
C SER A 42 -20.01 42.91 -23.17
N ARG A 43 -19.36 42.18 -22.27
CA ARG A 43 -18.25 42.62 -21.45
C ARG A 43 -16.99 42.55 -22.29
N ALA A 44 -16.22 43.62 -22.29
CA ALA A 44 -14.91 43.59 -22.93
C ALA A 44 -13.94 42.73 -22.10
N ASN A 45 -13.06 41.97 -22.77
CA ASN A 45 -12.06 41.14 -22.11
C ASN A 45 -11.04 42.05 -21.39
N SER A 46 -10.99 41.94 -20.05
CA SER A 46 -10.09 42.73 -19.20
C SER A 46 -8.61 42.49 -19.49
N GLU A 47 -8.23 41.30 -19.97
CA GLU A 47 -6.84 40.93 -20.30
C GLU A 47 -6.29 41.77 -21.47
N GLU A 48 -7.14 42.11 -22.46
CA GLU A 48 -6.74 42.92 -23.63
C GLU A 48 -6.33 44.36 -23.25
N PHE A 49 -6.76 44.82 -22.07
CA PHE A 49 -6.48 46.17 -21.61
C PHE A 49 -5.27 46.27 -20.68
N ILE A 50 -4.71 45.15 -20.19
CA ILE A 50 -3.51 45.14 -19.35
C ILE A 50 -2.35 45.95 -19.98
N PRO A 51 -2.03 45.81 -21.29
CA PRO A 51 -0.93 46.56 -21.91
C PRO A 51 -1.14 48.08 -21.97
N ILE A 52 -2.35 48.59 -21.70
CA ILE A 52 -2.64 50.02 -21.67
C ILE A 52 -2.02 50.68 -20.43
N PHE A 53 -1.85 49.92 -19.34
CA PHE A 53 -1.34 50.41 -18.07
C PHE A 53 0.18 50.31 -17.91
N ALA A 54 0.94 50.04 -18.98
CA ALA A 54 2.37 49.71 -18.93
C ALA A 54 3.26 50.64 -18.08
N ASN A 55 2.89 51.92 -17.93
CA ASN A 55 3.63 52.91 -17.14
C ASN A 55 2.90 53.36 -15.86
N ASN A 56 1.78 52.73 -15.49
CA ASN A 56 0.92 53.11 -14.37
C ASN A 56 0.58 51.90 -13.49
N PRO A 57 1.54 51.37 -12.70
CA PRO A 57 1.35 50.13 -11.91
C PRO A 57 0.29 50.29 -10.81
N ARG A 58 0.14 51.49 -10.23
CA ARG A 58 -0.89 51.78 -9.23
C ARG A 58 -2.31 51.62 -9.79
N GLU A 59 -2.55 52.19 -10.96
CA GLU A 59 -3.84 52.10 -11.63
C GLU A 59 -4.11 50.69 -12.16
N LEU A 60 -3.08 50.00 -12.65
CA LEU A 60 -3.19 48.60 -13.04
C LEU A 60 -3.62 47.73 -11.86
N LYS A 61 -2.98 47.88 -10.70
CA LYS A 61 -3.36 47.15 -9.48
C LYS A 61 -4.81 47.41 -9.09
N ALA A 62 -5.22 48.69 -9.04
CA ALA A 62 -6.59 49.07 -8.71
C ALA A 62 -7.63 48.55 -9.73
N PHE A 63 -7.26 48.45 -11.01
CA PHE A 63 -8.10 47.83 -12.04
C PHE A 63 -8.24 46.33 -11.82
N LEU A 64 -7.14 45.60 -11.65
CA LEU A 64 -7.13 44.15 -11.49
C LEU A 64 -7.80 43.70 -10.19
N GLU A 65 -7.58 44.41 -9.07
CA GLU A 65 -8.28 44.18 -7.79
C GLU A 65 -9.81 44.29 -7.97
N HIS A 66 -10.27 45.31 -8.69
CA HIS A 66 -11.70 45.45 -8.97
C HIS A 66 -12.26 44.34 -9.86
N MET A 67 -11.47 43.83 -10.82
CA MET A 67 -11.90 42.72 -11.68
C MET A 67 -12.13 41.44 -10.87
N ILE A 68 -11.20 41.09 -9.98
CA ILE A 68 -11.34 39.88 -9.14
C ILE A 68 -12.46 40.00 -8.10
N GLU A 69 -12.76 41.21 -7.62
CA GLU A 69 -13.86 41.46 -6.66
C GLU A 69 -15.24 41.35 -7.32
N VAL A 70 -15.39 41.86 -8.54
CA VAL A 70 -16.68 41.92 -9.25
C VAL A 70 -16.96 40.63 -10.03
N ASP A 71 -15.92 40.00 -10.57
CA ASP A 71 -16.04 38.77 -11.36
C ASP A 71 -14.97 37.74 -10.98
N PRO A 72 -15.30 36.78 -10.10
CA PRO A 72 -14.41 35.67 -9.76
C PRO A 72 -14.00 34.80 -10.96
N CYS A 73 -14.76 34.83 -12.06
CA CYS A 73 -14.46 34.13 -13.32
C CYS A 73 -13.65 34.99 -14.30
N SER A 74 -13.01 36.07 -13.81
CA SER A 74 -12.12 36.90 -14.63
C SER A 74 -11.05 36.06 -15.36
N PRO A 75 -10.58 36.50 -16.55
CA PRO A 75 -9.55 35.80 -17.32
C PRO A 75 -8.29 35.51 -16.50
N GLN A 76 -7.63 34.38 -16.77
CA GLN A 76 -6.42 33.95 -16.06
C GLN A 76 -5.30 35.00 -16.09
N GLY A 77 -5.16 35.74 -17.20
CA GLY A 77 -4.16 36.82 -17.32
C GLY A 77 -4.33 37.92 -16.27
N VAL A 78 -5.55 38.18 -15.80
CA VAL A 78 -5.82 39.13 -14.71
C VAL A 78 -5.18 38.66 -13.41
N TYR A 79 -5.35 37.38 -13.08
CA TYR A 79 -4.78 36.77 -11.87
C TYR A 79 -3.26 36.64 -11.96
N ASP A 80 -2.73 36.22 -13.11
CA ASP A 80 -1.29 36.09 -13.36
C ASP A 80 -0.57 37.44 -13.21
N THR A 81 -1.09 38.50 -13.86
CA THR A 81 -0.51 39.86 -13.75
C THR A 81 -0.70 40.47 -12.37
N LEU A 82 -1.83 40.23 -11.70
CA LEU A 82 -2.02 40.71 -10.32
C LEU A 82 -1.04 40.02 -9.35
N LEU A 83 -0.80 38.72 -9.53
CA LEU A 83 0.18 37.97 -8.75
C LEU A 83 1.58 38.53 -8.97
N GLU A 84 1.98 38.78 -10.21
CA GLU A 84 3.28 39.38 -10.54
C GLU A 84 3.46 40.74 -9.85
N LEU A 85 2.47 41.63 -9.91
CA LEU A 85 2.51 42.93 -9.24
C LEU A 85 2.61 42.80 -7.71
N ARG A 86 1.85 41.89 -7.09
CA ARG A 86 1.90 41.64 -5.64
C ARG A 86 3.27 41.11 -5.21
N LEU A 87 3.86 40.21 -5.99
CA LEU A 87 5.19 39.67 -5.73
C LEU A 87 6.28 40.72 -5.92
N GLN A 88 6.14 41.61 -6.90
CA GLN A 88 7.03 42.74 -7.09
C GLN A 88 6.95 43.73 -5.91
N ASP A 89 5.74 44.12 -5.49
CA ASP A 89 5.53 44.96 -4.30
C ASP A 89 6.17 44.32 -3.05
N TRP A 90 5.94 43.02 -2.85
CA TRP A 90 6.51 42.26 -1.73
C TRP A 90 8.05 42.18 -1.77
N ALA A 91 8.63 42.04 -2.97
CA ALA A 91 10.08 41.96 -3.15
C ALA A 91 10.77 43.30 -2.81
N HIS A 92 10.14 44.42 -3.16
CA HIS A 92 10.67 45.77 -2.91
C HIS A 92 10.35 46.32 -1.50
N GLU A 93 9.38 45.75 -0.79
CA GLU A 93 9.03 46.17 0.57
C GLU A 93 10.12 45.80 1.59
N GLN A 94 10.50 46.79 2.39
CA GLN A 94 11.54 46.69 3.43
C GLN A 94 10.95 46.58 4.84
N ASP A 95 9.73 47.10 5.07
CA ASP A 95 9.07 47.00 6.36
C ASP A 95 8.61 45.55 6.64
N PRO A 96 9.12 44.87 7.68
CA PRO A 96 8.74 43.51 8.01
C PRO A 96 7.24 43.31 8.28
N GLN A 97 6.54 44.32 8.81
CA GLN A 97 5.11 44.21 9.10
C GLN A 97 4.30 44.26 7.80
N ARG A 98 4.56 45.24 6.95
CA ARG A 98 3.91 45.36 5.63
C ARG A 98 4.24 44.18 4.73
N LYS A 99 5.48 43.70 4.77
CA LYS A 99 5.91 42.52 4.00
C LYS A 99 5.13 41.26 4.37
N ARG A 100 4.77 41.07 5.65
CA ARG A 100 3.89 39.96 6.08
C ARG A 100 2.46 40.11 5.57
N VAL A 101 1.92 41.33 5.53
CA VAL A 101 0.58 41.60 4.98
C VAL A 101 0.56 41.28 3.48
N LEU A 102 1.51 41.82 2.71
CA LEU A 102 1.65 41.56 1.28
C LEU A 102 1.86 40.07 0.98
N GLN A 103 2.62 39.38 1.83
CA GLN A 103 2.80 37.93 1.73
C GLN A 103 1.48 37.16 1.92
N GLY A 104 0.67 37.54 2.91
CA GLY A 104 -0.64 36.94 3.14
C GLY A 104 -1.60 37.15 1.97
N GLU A 105 -1.60 38.34 1.38
CA GLU A 105 -2.38 38.67 0.19
C GLU A 105 -1.96 37.85 -1.02
N ALA A 106 -0.65 37.72 -1.27
CA ALA A 106 -0.12 36.92 -2.38
C ALA A 106 -0.48 35.43 -2.23
N VAL A 107 -0.36 34.86 -1.02
CA VAL A 107 -0.77 33.47 -0.75
C VAL A 107 -2.29 33.31 -0.89
N SER A 108 -3.08 34.30 -0.47
CA SER A 108 -4.54 34.27 -0.65
C SER A 108 -4.92 34.21 -2.13
N LEU A 109 -4.17 34.92 -3.00
CA LEU A 109 -4.39 34.85 -4.44
C LEU A 109 -4.03 33.48 -5.01
N LEU A 110 -2.93 32.86 -4.55
CA LEU A 110 -2.53 31.50 -4.95
C LEU A 110 -3.53 30.41 -4.52
N ARG A 111 -4.30 30.67 -3.46
CA ARG A 111 -5.38 29.77 -3.01
C ARG A 111 -6.58 29.78 -3.96
N SER A 112 -6.77 30.84 -4.74
CA SER A 112 -7.81 30.85 -5.77
C SER A 112 -7.43 29.87 -6.89
N ASP A 113 -8.39 29.11 -7.42
CA ASP A 113 -8.15 28.13 -8.49
C ASP A 113 -7.99 28.76 -9.88
N ASN A 114 -7.84 30.09 -9.94
CA ASN A 114 -7.84 30.86 -11.18
C ASN A 114 -6.44 31.12 -11.75
N THR A 115 -5.37 30.86 -10.98
CA THR A 115 -3.99 30.96 -11.46
C THR A 115 -3.51 29.65 -12.05
N VAL A 116 -2.81 29.70 -13.20
CA VAL A 116 -2.19 28.51 -13.80
C VAL A 116 -0.98 28.10 -12.97
N PHE A 117 -0.96 26.85 -12.50
CA PHE A 117 0.06 26.29 -11.59
C PHE A 117 1.50 26.58 -12.03
N ASP A 118 1.85 26.25 -13.27
CA ASP A 118 3.23 26.38 -13.78
C ASP A 118 3.69 27.85 -13.81
N LYS A 119 2.80 28.76 -14.24
CA LYS A 119 3.10 30.20 -14.29
C LYS A 119 3.25 30.77 -12.89
N ALA A 120 2.33 30.43 -11.98
CA ALA A 120 2.39 30.87 -10.59
C ALA A 120 3.68 30.39 -9.90
N LEU A 121 4.14 29.18 -10.20
CA LEU A 121 5.39 28.63 -9.69
C LEU A 121 6.61 29.41 -10.21
N VAL A 122 6.68 29.67 -11.52
CA VAL A 122 7.75 30.46 -12.12
C VAL A 122 7.79 31.87 -11.53
N LEU A 123 6.64 32.53 -11.38
CA LEU A 123 6.56 33.86 -10.76
C LEU A 123 7.08 33.83 -9.31
N CYS A 124 6.65 32.85 -8.50
CA CYS A 124 7.13 32.72 -7.12
C CYS A 124 8.65 32.46 -7.06
N GLN A 125 9.20 31.63 -7.95
CA GLN A 125 10.62 31.34 -8.02
C GLN A 125 11.45 32.56 -8.44
N MET A 126 11.00 33.30 -9.47
CA MET A 126 11.68 34.51 -9.95
C MET A 126 11.82 35.57 -8.86
N HIS A 127 10.81 35.72 -8.00
CA HIS A 127 10.81 36.68 -6.90
C HIS A 127 11.39 36.12 -5.58
N ASN A 128 11.94 34.90 -5.56
CA ASN A 128 12.41 34.22 -4.34
C ASN A 128 11.35 34.13 -3.23
N PHE A 129 10.07 33.98 -3.61
CA PHE A 129 8.95 33.94 -2.68
C PHE A 129 8.74 32.55 -2.08
N LYS A 130 9.48 32.26 -0.99
CA LYS A 130 9.57 30.93 -0.37
C LYS A 130 8.21 30.30 -0.02
N GLU A 131 7.36 31.05 0.68
CA GLU A 131 6.05 30.55 1.13
C GLU A 131 5.13 30.18 -0.04
N GLY A 132 5.13 30.95 -1.13
CA GLY A 132 4.33 30.64 -2.31
C GLY A 132 4.84 29.40 -3.05
N VAL A 133 6.16 29.22 -3.16
CA VAL A 133 6.76 28.01 -3.75
C VAL A 133 6.38 26.77 -2.95
N LEU A 134 6.52 26.81 -1.62
CA LEU A 134 6.15 25.68 -0.75
C LEU A 134 4.65 25.39 -0.80
N TYR A 135 3.81 26.42 -0.80
CA TYR A 135 2.36 26.27 -0.93
C TYR A 135 1.97 25.62 -2.27
N LEU A 136 2.60 26.04 -3.37
CA LEU A 136 2.35 25.44 -4.68
C LEU A 136 2.84 23.98 -4.74
N TYR A 137 4.01 23.67 -4.18
CA TYR A 137 4.43 22.27 -4.10
C TYR A 137 3.49 21.40 -3.26
N GLU A 138 2.92 21.92 -2.17
CA GLU A 138 1.92 21.21 -1.38
C GLU A 138 0.61 21.01 -2.15
N LYS A 139 0.11 22.06 -2.82
CA LYS A 139 -1.10 21.99 -3.68
C LYS A 139 -0.92 20.98 -4.82
N GLY A 140 0.27 20.95 -5.42
CA GLY A 140 0.64 20.02 -6.49
C GLY A 140 1.04 18.62 -6.02
N LYS A 141 1.04 18.34 -4.70
CA LYS A 141 1.55 17.10 -4.10
C LYS A 141 2.98 16.74 -4.51
N LEU A 142 3.81 17.75 -4.77
CA LEU A 142 5.21 17.60 -5.17
C LEU A 142 6.11 17.50 -3.93
N TYR A 143 5.88 16.52 -3.07
CA TYR A 143 6.56 16.41 -1.77
C TYR A 143 8.07 16.24 -1.89
N GLN A 144 8.54 15.55 -2.93
CA GLN A 144 9.96 15.45 -3.23
C GLN A 144 10.59 16.83 -3.47
N GLN A 145 9.89 17.76 -4.12
CA GLN A 145 10.42 19.11 -4.37
C GLN A 145 10.48 19.92 -3.08
N ILE A 146 9.50 19.75 -2.17
CA ILE A 146 9.53 20.34 -0.82
C ILE A 146 10.78 19.87 -0.06
N MET A 147 11.05 18.57 -0.10
CA MET A 147 12.25 17.98 0.53
C MET A 147 13.54 18.56 -0.06
N HIS A 148 13.67 18.57 -1.40
CA HIS A 148 14.85 19.13 -2.06
C HIS A 148 15.04 20.61 -1.73
N TYR A 149 13.95 21.38 -1.63
CA TYR A 149 13.98 22.78 -1.24
C TYR A 149 14.57 22.96 0.17
N HIS A 150 14.07 22.22 1.17
CA HIS A 150 14.61 22.30 2.53
C HIS A 150 16.05 21.78 2.64
N MET A 151 16.42 20.76 1.85
CA MET A 151 17.79 20.27 1.75
C MET A 151 18.74 21.33 1.19
N GLN A 152 18.36 22.04 0.12
CA GLN A 152 19.18 23.10 -0.47
C GLN A 152 19.37 24.30 0.46
N ASN A 153 18.38 24.60 1.30
CA ASN A 153 18.44 25.68 2.28
C ASN A 153 19.06 25.25 3.64
N GLU A 154 19.52 24.01 3.76
CA GLU A 154 20.09 23.42 4.99
C GLU A 154 19.17 23.50 6.24
N GLU A 155 17.85 23.45 6.02
CA GLU A 155 16.84 23.53 7.09
C GLU A 155 16.55 22.15 7.69
N TYR A 156 17.50 21.59 8.45
CA TYR A 156 17.45 20.19 8.94
C TYR A 156 16.16 19.82 9.68
N GLY A 157 15.66 20.68 10.57
CA GLY A 157 14.42 20.42 11.31
C GLY A 157 13.19 20.32 10.40
N LYS A 158 13.12 21.16 9.36
CA LYS A 158 11.99 21.15 8.42
C LYS A 158 11.99 19.93 7.50
N ILE A 159 13.16 19.36 7.20
CA ILE A 159 13.29 18.09 6.46
C ILE A 159 12.59 16.97 7.24
N VAL A 160 12.88 16.84 8.54
CA VAL A 160 12.26 15.81 9.38
C VAL A 160 10.76 16.07 9.56
N GLU A 161 10.35 17.33 9.75
CA GLU A 161 8.93 17.68 9.79
C GLU A 161 8.18 17.35 8.49
N ALA A 162 8.80 17.59 7.34
CA ALA A 162 8.24 17.26 6.04
C ALA A 162 8.12 15.73 5.87
N CYS A 163 9.13 14.96 6.28
CA CYS A 163 9.04 13.50 6.35
C CYS A 163 7.91 13.03 7.27
N LYS A 164 7.71 13.65 8.44
CA LYS A 164 6.61 13.29 9.35
C LYS A 164 5.24 13.62 8.77
N ARG A 165 5.11 14.73 8.04
CA ARG A 165 3.83 15.17 7.44
C ARG A 165 3.46 14.38 6.20
N TYR A 166 4.43 14.08 5.34
CA TYR A 166 4.19 13.52 4.01
C TYR A 166 4.71 12.09 3.84
N GLY A 167 5.48 11.57 4.80
CA GLY A 167 6.13 10.26 4.70
C GLY A 167 5.18 9.06 4.71
N ASP A 168 3.96 9.22 5.25
CA ASP A 168 2.92 8.19 5.16
C ASP A 168 2.37 8.06 3.72
N GLN A 169 2.42 9.15 2.95
CA GLN A 169 2.00 9.16 1.55
C GLN A 169 3.14 8.72 0.63
N GLU A 170 4.36 9.18 0.91
CA GLU A 170 5.57 8.84 0.15
C GLU A 170 6.69 8.36 1.09
N GLY A 171 6.77 7.03 1.30
CA GLY A 171 7.80 6.44 2.15
C GLY A 171 9.24 6.70 1.67
N CYS A 172 9.44 6.96 0.36
CA CYS A 172 10.74 7.27 -0.22
C CYS A 172 11.36 8.59 0.28
N LEU A 173 10.56 9.48 0.89
CA LEU A 173 11.06 10.72 1.49
C LEU A 173 12.03 10.44 2.65
N TRP A 174 11.79 9.36 3.42
CA TRP A 174 12.65 8.94 4.52
C TRP A 174 14.00 8.40 4.03
N GLU A 175 14.01 7.68 2.91
CA GLU A 175 15.25 7.23 2.26
C GLU A 175 16.07 8.42 1.76
N GLN A 176 15.43 9.40 1.12
CA GLN A 176 16.08 10.63 0.68
C GLN A 176 16.66 11.42 1.85
N ALA A 177 15.89 11.57 2.94
CA ALA A 177 16.34 12.25 4.15
C ALA A 177 17.58 11.55 4.75
N LEU A 178 17.54 10.22 4.88
CA LEU A 178 18.67 9.44 5.38
C LEU A 178 19.90 9.64 4.49
N GLY A 179 19.75 9.53 3.16
CA GLY A 179 20.84 9.74 2.22
C GLY A 179 21.40 11.17 2.20
N TYR A 180 20.59 12.17 2.51
CA TYR A 180 21.03 13.56 2.66
C TYR A 180 21.84 13.75 3.95
N PHE A 181 21.29 13.34 5.10
CA PHE A 181 21.98 13.47 6.39
C PHE A 181 23.26 12.63 6.45
N ALA A 182 23.29 11.49 5.75
CA ALA A 182 24.49 10.65 5.64
C ALA A 182 25.71 11.36 5.07
N ARG A 183 25.49 12.34 4.17
CA ARG A 183 26.54 13.09 3.47
C ARG A 183 27.04 14.31 4.24
N LYS A 184 26.40 14.68 5.36
CA LYS A 184 26.76 15.86 6.15
C LYS A 184 27.68 15.45 7.30
N GLU A 185 28.81 16.13 7.45
CA GLU A 185 29.92 15.69 8.31
C GLU A 185 29.79 16.11 9.79
N GLU A 186 29.03 17.17 10.10
CA GLU A 186 28.89 17.69 11.47
C GLU A 186 27.40 17.94 11.83
N ASP A 187 27.04 17.72 13.10
CA ASP A 187 25.73 17.96 13.75
C ASP A 187 24.48 17.21 13.29
N CYS A 188 24.57 16.26 12.35
CA CYS A 188 23.40 15.53 11.87
C CYS A 188 23.03 14.25 12.66
N LYS A 189 23.79 13.87 13.70
CA LYS A 189 23.61 12.60 14.43
C LYS A 189 22.21 12.43 15.03
N ALA A 190 21.67 13.49 15.65
CA ALA A 190 20.34 13.45 16.25
C ALA A 190 19.24 13.22 15.19
N TYR A 191 19.33 13.90 14.06
CA TYR A 191 18.40 13.75 12.94
C TYR A 191 18.51 12.37 12.28
N ILE A 192 19.72 11.81 12.14
CA ILE A 192 19.93 10.45 11.63
C ILE A 192 19.26 9.43 12.56
N SER A 193 19.46 9.53 13.88
CA SER A 193 18.82 8.62 14.83
C SER A 193 17.29 8.72 14.78
N GLU A 194 16.74 9.93 14.65
CA GLU A 194 15.29 10.14 14.53
C GLU A 194 14.73 9.54 13.22
N VAL A 195 15.41 9.76 12.10
CA VAL A 195 15.05 9.18 10.79
C VAL A 195 15.13 7.65 10.84
N LEU A 196 16.20 7.08 11.41
CA LEU A 196 16.35 5.63 11.56
C LEU A 196 15.26 5.02 12.45
N HIS A 197 14.84 5.73 13.49
CA HIS A 197 13.75 5.29 14.35
C HIS A 197 12.42 5.19 13.59
N HIS A 198 12.10 6.18 12.77
CA HIS A 198 10.89 6.15 11.93
C HIS A 198 10.97 5.08 10.83
N ILE A 199 12.13 4.91 10.19
CA ILE A 199 12.35 3.84 9.21
C ILE A 199 12.13 2.46 9.85
N ASP A 200 12.61 2.28 11.09
CA ASP A 200 12.45 1.02 11.83
C ASP A 200 11.01 0.72 12.20
N GLN A 201 10.30 1.70 12.76
CA GLN A 201 8.91 1.56 13.21
C GLN A 201 7.99 1.18 12.05
N ASN A 202 8.19 1.80 10.90
CA ASN A 202 7.34 1.62 9.72
C ASN A 202 7.89 0.59 8.73
N ASN A 203 9.02 -0.08 9.05
CA ASN A 203 9.72 -1.03 8.18
C ASN A 203 9.92 -0.51 6.74
N LEU A 204 10.28 0.77 6.60
CA LEU A 204 10.35 1.45 5.29
C LEU A 204 11.55 1.00 4.46
N MET A 205 12.62 0.54 5.10
CA MET A 205 13.84 0.11 4.42
C MET A 205 14.41 -1.16 5.07
N PRO A 206 14.88 -2.13 4.26
CA PRO A 206 15.64 -3.26 4.77
C PRO A 206 16.93 -2.79 5.48
N PRO A 207 17.39 -3.48 6.54
CA PRO A 207 18.62 -3.12 7.25
C PRO A 207 19.84 -3.05 6.34
N LEU A 208 19.91 -3.93 5.33
CA LEU A 208 20.98 -3.92 4.33
C LEU A 208 21.01 -2.62 3.51
N LEU A 209 19.84 -2.12 3.11
CA LEU A 209 19.73 -0.88 2.35
C LEU A 209 20.13 0.32 3.22
N VAL A 210 19.73 0.35 4.49
CA VAL A 210 20.17 1.37 5.46
C VAL A 210 21.70 1.41 5.56
N VAL A 211 22.34 0.25 5.72
CA VAL A 211 23.81 0.16 5.76
C VAL A 211 24.42 0.61 4.44
N GLN A 212 23.88 0.21 3.30
CA GLN A 212 24.39 0.60 2.00
C GLN A 212 24.32 2.11 1.78
N THR A 213 23.19 2.74 2.11
CA THR A 213 22.96 4.19 1.99
C THR A 213 23.93 4.99 2.85
N LEU A 214 24.25 4.50 4.06
CA LEU A 214 25.20 5.15 4.95
C LEU A 214 26.66 4.86 4.58
N ALA A 215 26.97 3.65 4.12
CA ALA A 215 28.32 3.24 3.74
C ALA A 215 28.83 3.97 2.50
N HIS A 216 27.98 4.23 1.51
CA HIS A 216 28.37 4.96 0.29
C HIS A 216 28.63 6.46 0.53
N ASN A 217 28.20 6.99 1.67
CA ASN A 217 28.10 8.43 1.88
C ASN A 217 28.81 8.94 3.15
N SER A 218 29.46 8.09 3.96
CA SER A 218 29.94 8.50 5.29
C SER A 218 31.47 8.61 5.45
N THR A 219 31.89 9.82 5.86
CA THR A 219 33.04 10.11 6.74
C THR A 219 32.66 10.06 8.24
N ALA A 220 31.38 9.83 8.60
CA ALA A 220 30.88 9.84 9.97
C ALA A 220 30.19 8.52 10.43
N THR A 221 31.03 7.59 10.89
CA THR A 221 30.84 6.59 11.97
C THR A 221 29.64 5.62 11.96
N LEU A 222 29.95 4.35 11.67
CA LEU A 222 29.26 3.11 12.09
C LEU A 222 28.68 3.14 13.52
N SER A 223 29.22 3.99 14.40
CA SER A 223 28.74 4.19 15.77
C SER A 223 27.25 4.55 15.88
N VAL A 224 26.72 5.38 14.97
CA VAL A 224 25.32 5.86 15.02
C VAL A 224 24.32 4.73 14.69
N ILE A 225 24.74 3.77 13.86
CA ILE A 225 23.88 2.67 13.42
C ILE A 225 24.09 1.36 14.16
N LYS A 226 25.15 1.25 14.95
CA LYS A 226 25.46 0.02 15.70
C LYS A 226 24.26 -0.40 16.56
N ASP A 227 23.70 0.53 17.33
CA ASP A 227 22.58 0.24 18.22
C ASP A 227 21.31 -0.11 17.44
N TYR A 228 21.06 0.59 16.31
CA TYR A 228 19.97 0.26 15.40
C TYR A 228 20.08 -1.18 14.87
N LEU A 229 21.26 -1.56 14.37
CA LEU A 229 21.49 -2.90 13.80
C LEU A 229 21.40 -3.98 14.87
N ILE A 230 22.00 -3.78 16.05
CA ILE A 230 21.91 -4.73 17.16
C ILE A 230 20.45 -4.95 17.54
N ASN A 231 19.68 -3.88 17.76
CA ASN A 231 18.28 -3.97 18.17
C ASN A 231 17.40 -4.60 17.08
N LYS A 232 17.69 -4.37 15.80
CA LYS A 232 16.96 -4.99 14.69
C LYS A 232 17.26 -6.47 14.58
N LEU A 233 18.54 -6.85 14.55
CA LEU A 233 18.98 -8.24 14.46
C LEU A 233 18.52 -9.06 15.68
N GLN A 234 18.53 -8.48 16.88
CA GLN A 234 18.02 -9.15 18.08
C GLN A 234 16.50 -9.40 17.99
N ARG A 235 15.71 -8.42 17.56
CA ARG A 235 14.27 -8.59 17.35
C ARG A 235 13.96 -9.64 16.28
N GLU A 236 14.65 -9.58 15.14
CA GLU A 236 14.50 -10.58 14.08
C GLU A 236 14.91 -11.98 14.57
N SER A 237 16.00 -12.09 15.33
CA SER A 237 16.43 -13.38 15.90
C SER A 237 15.41 -13.94 16.90
N GLN A 238 14.83 -13.09 17.76
CA GLN A 238 13.79 -13.49 18.70
C GLN A 238 12.53 -13.96 17.96
N GLN A 239 12.14 -13.25 16.90
CA GLN A 239 11.01 -13.63 16.07
C GLN A 239 11.24 -14.99 15.40
N ILE A 240 12.44 -15.23 14.86
CA ILE A 240 12.82 -16.54 14.30
C ILE A 240 12.70 -17.63 15.36
N GLU A 241 13.21 -17.40 16.58
CA GLU A 241 13.14 -18.40 17.65
C GLU A 241 11.70 -18.73 18.05
N ASP A 242 10.85 -17.72 18.18
CA ASP A 242 9.43 -17.88 18.51
C ASP A 242 8.66 -18.61 17.40
N ASP A 243 8.95 -18.30 16.14
CA ASP A 243 8.34 -18.97 15.00
C ASP A 243 8.83 -20.42 14.86
N GLU A 244 10.13 -20.68 15.08
CA GLU A 244 10.66 -22.05 15.13
C GLU A 244 10.03 -22.87 16.27
N ARG A 245 9.78 -22.25 17.43
CA ARG A 245 9.09 -22.89 18.56
C ARG A 245 7.66 -23.30 18.19
N LYS A 246 6.90 -22.38 17.57
CA LYS A 246 5.54 -22.68 17.09
C LYS A 246 5.55 -23.77 16.02
N ILE A 247 6.50 -23.74 15.09
CA ILE A 247 6.64 -24.78 14.06
C ILE A 247 6.88 -26.14 14.69
N ARG A 248 7.75 -26.26 15.71
CA ARG A 248 7.96 -27.52 16.43
C ARG A 248 6.68 -28.00 17.10
N GLN A 249 6.01 -27.12 17.85
CA GLN A 249 4.75 -27.45 18.51
C GLN A 249 3.69 -27.96 17.52
N TYR A 250 3.44 -27.24 16.43
CA TYR A 250 2.46 -27.65 15.42
C TYR A 250 2.83 -28.95 14.71
N ARG A 251 4.14 -29.21 14.50
CA ARG A 251 4.59 -30.49 13.93
C ARG A 251 4.32 -31.66 14.87
N GLU A 252 4.61 -31.51 16.15
CA GLU A 252 4.36 -32.53 17.17
C GLU A 252 2.85 -32.80 17.32
N GLU A 253 2.03 -31.76 17.43
CA GLU A 253 0.57 -31.88 17.50
C GLU A 253 -0.01 -32.53 16.24
N THR A 254 0.48 -32.16 15.04
CA THR A 254 0.04 -32.76 13.78
C THR A 254 0.43 -34.24 13.69
N ALA A 255 1.64 -34.60 14.13
CA ALA A 255 2.09 -35.99 14.15
C ALA A 255 1.25 -36.83 15.13
N HIS A 256 0.98 -36.28 16.32
CA HIS A 256 0.11 -36.91 17.31
C HIS A 256 -1.30 -37.15 16.76
N LEU A 257 -1.94 -36.12 16.19
CA LEU A 257 -3.27 -36.23 15.58
C LEU A 257 -3.30 -37.23 14.42
N ARG A 258 -2.27 -37.30 13.59
CA ARG A 258 -2.18 -38.31 12.52
C ARG A 258 -2.07 -39.72 13.06
N SER A 259 -1.30 -39.91 14.14
CA SER A 259 -1.20 -41.19 14.83
C SER A 259 -2.55 -41.61 15.41
N GLU A 260 -3.25 -40.69 16.09
CA GLU A 260 -4.57 -40.93 16.66
C GLU A 260 -5.60 -41.29 15.57
N ILE A 261 -5.60 -40.57 14.44
CA ILE A 261 -6.47 -40.89 13.28
C ILE A 261 -6.16 -42.30 12.75
N GLN A 262 -4.89 -42.68 12.68
CA GLN A 262 -4.50 -44.00 12.18
C GLN A 262 -4.94 -45.10 13.15
N GLU A 263 -4.75 -44.91 14.46
CA GLU A 263 -5.18 -45.82 15.50
C GLU A 263 -6.71 -46.01 15.48
N LEU A 264 -7.48 -44.91 15.39
CA LEU A 264 -8.94 -44.96 15.28
C LEU A 264 -9.43 -45.67 14.01
N LYS A 265 -8.65 -45.68 12.93
CA LYS A 265 -9.00 -46.35 11.66
C LYS A 265 -8.67 -47.83 11.63
N THR A 266 -7.59 -48.27 12.28
CA THR A 266 -7.06 -49.63 12.13
C THR A 266 -7.25 -50.52 13.35
N SER A 267 -7.41 -49.93 14.54
CA SER A 267 -7.50 -50.69 15.79
C SER A 267 -8.94 -50.81 16.28
N ALA A 268 -9.26 -51.96 16.88
CA ALA A 268 -10.53 -52.16 17.57
C ALA A 268 -10.48 -51.44 18.92
N LYS A 269 -11.40 -50.50 19.16
CA LYS A 269 -11.48 -49.74 20.40
C LYS A 269 -12.34 -50.46 21.43
N ILE A 270 -11.78 -50.72 22.62
CA ILE A 270 -12.52 -51.36 23.73
C ILE A 270 -13.24 -50.29 24.54
N PHE A 271 -14.56 -50.42 24.66
CA PHE A 271 -15.39 -49.53 25.48
C PHE A 271 -15.55 -50.10 26.89
N GLN A 272 -14.85 -49.52 27.87
CA GLN A 272 -14.89 -49.96 29.27
C GLN A 272 -15.83 -49.12 30.15
N LYS A 273 -16.51 -48.11 29.59
CA LYS A 273 -17.40 -47.24 30.36
C LYS A 273 -18.64 -47.99 30.82
N THR A 274 -18.87 -47.98 32.13
CA THR A 274 -19.98 -48.66 32.81
C THR A 274 -21.18 -47.75 33.09
N LYS A 275 -21.15 -46.49 32.67
CA LYS A 275 -22.21 -45.49 32.91
C LYS A 275 -22.60 -44.77 31.63
N CYS A 276 -23.87 -44.40 31.54
CA CYS A 276 -24.42 -43.59 30.44
C CYS A 276 -23.96 -42.14 30.56
N ASN A 277 -23.46 -41.56 29.49
CA ASN A 277 -23.00 -40.18 29.44
C ASN A 277 -24.13 -39.13 29.51
N MET A 278 -25.40 -39.55 29.37
CA MET A 278 -26.56 -38.66 29.46
C MET A 278 -27.22 -38.69 30.84
N CYS A 279 -27.58 -39.88 31.34
CA CYS A 279 -28.30 -40.03 32.61
C CYS A 279 -27.41 -40.41 33.82
N ASN A 280 -26.12 -40.69 33.59
CA ASN A 280 -25.14 -41.16 34.59
C ASN A 280 -25.47 -42.46 35.33
N SER A 281 -26.57 -43.13 34.98
CA SER A 281 -26.92 -44.46 35.48
C SER A 281 -26.01 -45.55 34.90
N PRO A 282 -25.90 -46.72 35.58
CA PRO A 282 -25.22 -47.89 35.04
C PRO A 282 -25.70 -48.21 33.62
N LEU A 283 -24.76 -48.48 32.72
CA LEU A 283 -25.07 -48.76 31.33
C LEU A 283 -25.73 -50.15 31.24
N GLU A 284 -26.91 -50.20 30.65
CA GLU A 284 -27.66 -51.43 30.42
C GLU A 284 -27.82 -51.63 28.92
N LEU A 285 -27.93 -52.90 28.50
CA LEU A 285 -28.15 -53.24 27.10
C LEU A 285 -29.62 -53.01 26.73
N PRO A 286 -29.93 -52.48 25.54
CA PRO A 286 -28.99 -52.11 24.46
C PRO A 286 -28.32 -50.73 24.63
N SER A 287 -27.03 -50.65 24.25
CA SER A 287 -26.20 -49.44 24.36
C SER A 287 -25.55 -49.04 23.03
N VAL A 288 -25.34 -47.73 22.86
CA VAL A 288 -24.69 -47.12 21.69
C VAL A 288 -23.35 -46.52 22.12
N HIS A 289 -22.29 -46.78 21.35
CA HIS A 289 -20.93 -46.35 21.65
C HIS A 289 -20.33 -45.60 20.46
N PHE A 290 -19.73 -44.44 20.74
CA PHE A 290 -19.03 -43.63 19.74
C PHE A 290 -17.51 -43.73 19.90
N LEU A 291 -16.75 -43.61 18.81
CA LEU A 291 -15.28 -43.64 18.83
C LEU A 291 -14.63 -42.52 19.65
N CYS A 292 -15.37 -41.45 19.96
CA CYS A 292 -14.99 -40.44 20.96
C CYS A 292 -15.09 -40.95 22.42
N SER A 293 -15.32 -42.26 22.60
CA SER A 293 -15.45 -42.96 23.88
C SER A 293 -16.68 -42.57 24.70
N HIS A 294 -17.69 -41.93 24.11
CA HIS A 294 -18.97 -41.68 24.78
C HIS A 294 -19.93 -42.87 24.59
N SER A 295 -20.58 -43.26 25.69
CA SER A 295 -21.49 -44.41 25.74
C SER A 295 -22.86 -43.97 26.24
N PHE A 296 -23.92 -44.43 25.60
CA PHE A 296 -25.30 -44.06 25.95
C PHE A 296 -26.19 -45.31 25.98
N HIS A 297 -27.25 -45.30 26.79
CA HIS A 297 -28.36 -46.23 26.58
C HIS A 297 -29.01 -45.91 25.23
N GLN A 298 -29.49 -46.91 24.50
CA GLN A 298 -30.17 -46.69 23.22
C GLN A 298 -31.33 -45.68 23.37
N HIS A 299 -32.15 -45.82 24.41
CA HIS A 299 -33.26 -44.91 24.66
C HIS A 299 -32.81 -43.48 25.00
N CYS A 300 -31.71 -43.33 25.76
CA CYS A 300 -31.14 -42.02 26.06
C CYS A 300 -30.53 -41.37 24.81
N PHE A 301 -30.01 -42.16 23.88
CA PHE A 301 -29.50 -41.67 22.60
C PHE A 301 -30.66 -41.19 21.71
N GLU A 302 -31.66 -42.03 21.47
CA GLU A 302 -32.82 -41.71 20.62
C GLU A 302 -33.60 -40.46 21.10
N SER A 303 -33.64 -40.22 22.40
CA SER A 303 -34.37 -39.08 22.97
C SER A 303 -33.64 -37.74 22.84
N TYR A 304 -32.32 -37.74 22.68
CA TYR A 304 -31.48 -36.53 22.75
C TYR A 304 -30.58 -36.31 21.53
N ALA A 305 -30.40 -37.32 20.68
CA ALA A 305 -29.60 -37.21 19.46
C ALA A 305 -30.42 -36.58 18.33
N GLU A 306 -29.83 -35.59 17.66
CA GLU A 306 -30.41 -35.00 16.44
C GLU A 306 -30.15 -35.87 15.19
N SER A 307 -29.16 -36.76 15.25
CA SER A 307 -28.72 -37.64 14.15
C SER A 307 -28.20 -38.97 14.68
N GLU A 308 -28.50 -40.07 13.99
CA GLU A 308 -28.04 -41.42 14.34
C GLU A 308 -26.51 -41.58 14.25
N ALA A 309 -25.83 -40.72 13.49
CA ALA A 309 -24.40 -40.81 13.23
C ALA A 309 -23.54 -39.93 14.16
N GLU A 310 -24.16 -39.10 15.01
CA GLU A 310 -23.44 -38.08 15.78
C GLU A 310 -23.56 -38.28 17.30
N CYS A 311 -22.46 -38.06 18.01
CA CYS A 311 -22.43 -38.12 19.46
C CYS A 311 -23.06 -36.83 20.06
N PRO A 312 -24.16 -36.90 20.82
CA PRO A 312 -24.87 -35.72 21.33
C PRO A 312 -23.99 -34.81 22.19
N THR A 313 -22.99 -35.37 22.87
CA THR A 313 -22.03 -34.60 23.69
C THR A 313 -21.01 -33.84 22.86
N CYS A 314 -20.61 -34.36 21.70
CA CYS A 314 -19.56 -33.75 20.85
C CYS A 314 -20.13 -32.90 19.71
N THR A 315 -21.37 -33.15 19.29
CA THR A 315 -22.04 -32.41 18.21
C THR A 315 -21.97 -30.89 18.37
N PRO A 316 -22.21 -30.28 19.55
CA PRO A 316 -22.17 -28.82 19.68
C PRO A 316 -20.79 -28.21 19.35
N GLU A 317 -19.70 -28.86 19.77
CA GLU A 317 -18.34 -28.41 19.49
C GLU A 317 -17.93 -28.70 18.04
N ASN A 318 -18.24 -29.90 17.54
CA ASN A 318 -17.99 -30.28 16.16
C ASN A 318 -18.74 -29.36 15.18
N ARG A 319 -19.97 -28.96 15.50
CA ARG A 319 -20.76 -28.02 14.69
C ARG A 319 -20.07 -26.67 14.55
N LYS A 320 -19.50 -26.12 15.64
CA LYS A 320 -18.73 -24.86 15.58
C LYS A 320 -17.53 -24.98 14.62
N VAL A 321 -16.80 -26.09 14.69
CA VAL A 321 -15.66 -26.34 13.79
C VAL A 321 -16.13 -26.46 12.34
N MET A 322 -17.19 -27.21 12.08
CA MET A 322 -17.75 -27.38 10.74
C MET A 322 -18.28 -26.07 10.16
N ASP A 323 -18.92 -25.23 10.97
CA ASP A 323 -19.42 -23.92 10.54
C ASP A 323 -18.26 -22.96 10.21
N MET A 324 -17.16 -23.00 10.99
CA MET A 324 -15.94 -22.26 10.66
C MET A 324 -15.34 -22.71 9.32
N LEU A 325 -15.27 -24.02 9.07
CA LEU A 325 -14.78 -24.56 7.79
C LEU A 325 -15.69 -24.14 6.62
N ARG A 326 -17.01 -24.17 6.79
CA ARG A 326 -17.96 -23.68 5.76
C ARG A 326 -17.79 -22.19 5.49
N ALA A 327 -17.64 -21.36 6.53
CA ALA A 327 -17.42 -19.92 6.38
C ALA A 327 -16.08 -19.62 5.67
N GLN A 328 -15.07 -20.47 5.88
CA GLN A 328 -13.78 -20.37 5.19
C GLN A 328 -13.91 -20.76 3.71
N ASP A 329 -14.64 -21.82 3.37
CA ASP A 329 -14.92 -22.24 1.99
C ASP A 329 -15.72 -21.18 1.21
N GLN A 330 -16.72 -20.55 1.83
CA GLN A 330 -17.47 -19.43 1.23
C GLN A 330 -16.58 -18.22 0.90
N LYS A 331 -15.49 -18.03 1.65
CA LYS A 331 -14.54 -16.93 1.41
C LYS A 331 -13.47 -17.26 0.36
N ARG A 332 -13.44 -18.49 -0.18
CA ARG A 332 -12.50 -18.91 -1.22
C ARG A 332 -12.65 -18.13 -2.51
N ASP A 333 -13.87 -17.74 -2.86
CA ASP A 333 -14.20 -17.16 -4.17
C ASP A 333 -14.05 -15.63 -4.21
N LEU A 334 -13.61 -14.99 -3.10
CA LEU A 334 -13.42 -13.54 -2.98
C LEU A 334 -12.02 -13.08 -3.42
N HIS A 335 -11.59 -13.48 -4.62
CA HIS A 335 -10.26 -13.15 -5.15
C HIS A 335 -10.03 -11.62 -5.29
N ASP A 336 -11.07 -10.87 -5.61
CA ASP A 336 -11.01 -9.40 -5.72
C ASP A 336 -10.80 -8.68 -4.39
N HIS A 337 -11.24 -9.30 -3.29
CA HIS A 337 -11.01 -8.78 -1.94
C HIS A 337 -9.55 -9.02 -1.54
N PHE A 338 -9.02 -10.21 -1.80
CA PHE A 338 -7.61 -10.54 -1.59
C PHE A 338 -6.70 -9.57 -2.37
N ASN A 339 -6.97 -9.34 -3.65
CA ASN A 339 -6.17 -8.45 -4.49
C ASN A 339 -6.17 -7.00 -3.99
N ARG A 340 -7.30 -6.53 -3.44
CA ARG A 340 -7.37 -5.21 -2.80
C ARG A 340 -6.54 -5.16 -1.52
N GLN A 341 -6.68 -6.16 -0.65
CA GLN A 341 -5.90 -6.25 0.59
C GLN A 341 -4.40 -6.37 0.33
N LEU A 342 -3.99 -7.14 -0.68
CA LEU A 342 -2.59 -7.30 -1.04
C LEU A 342 -1.97 -6.00 -1.54
N ARG A 343 -2.72 -5.20 -2.30
CA ARG A 343 -2.26 -3.89 -2.81
C ARG A 343 -2.16 -2.82 -1.72
N SER A 344 -2.95 -2.94 -0.65
CA SER A 344 -2.98 -1.97 0.45
C SER A 344 -2.16 -2.40 1.67
N SER A 345 -1.65 -3.63 1.72
CA SER A 345 -0.93 -4.15 2.88
C SER A 345 0.57 -3.87 2.79
N ASN A 346 1.15 -3.46 3.91
CA ASN A 346 2.60 -3.35 4.08
C ASN A 346 3.26 -4.73 4.20
N ASP A 347 2.51 -5.74 4.67
CA ASP A 347 2.96 -7.13 4.74
C ASP A 347 2.15 -7.98 3.77
N GLY A 348 2.66 -8.07 2.54
CA GLY A 348 2.06 -8.90 1.51
C GLY A 348 2.18 -10.40 1.80
N PHE A 349 3.22 -10.82 2.53
CA PHE A 349 3.44 -12.23 2.83
C PHE A 349 2.38 -12.75 3.81
N SER A 350 2.07 -12.01 4.87
CA SER A 350 1.01 -12.41 5.81
C SER A 350 -0.37 -12.49 5.16
N VAL A 351 -0.70 -11.53 4.27
CA VAL A 351 -1.97 -11.56 3.52
C VAL A 351 -2.04 -12.78 2.60
N VAL A 352 -0.93 -13.11 1.95
CA VAL A 352 -0.79 -14.31 1.12
C VAL A 352 -0.91 -15.57 1.99
N ALA A 353 -0.20 -15.64 3.11
CA ALA A 353 -0.21 -16.78 4.03
C ALA A 353 -1.61 -17.05 4.60
N ASP A 354 -2.33 -16.00 5.01
CA ASP A 354 -3.74 -16.12 5.44
C ASP A 354 -4.63 -16.60 4.30
N TYR A 355 -4.48 -16.03 3.10
CA TYR A 355 -5.24 -16.45 1.94
C TYR A 355 -4.99 -17.93 1.59
N PHE A 356 -3.72 -18.38 1.56
CA PHE A 356 -3.36 -19.78 1.39
C PHE A 356 -3.90 -20.67 2.53
N GLY A 357 -3.83 -20.18 3.78
CA GLY A 357 -4.38 -20.84 4.97
C GLY A 357 -5.89 -21.08 4.90
N ARG A 358 -6.61 -20.36 4.04
CA ARG A 358 -8.04 -20.60 3.74
C ARG A 358 -8.32 -21.81 2.85
N GLY A 359 -7.30 -22.54 2.41
CA GLY A 359 -7.48 -23.76 1.65
C GLY A 359 -7.97 -23.52 0.22
N VAL A 360 -7.54 -22.43 -0.41
CA VAL A 360 -7.96 -22.02 -1.77
C VAL A 360 -7.78 -23.11 -2.83
N PHE A 361 -6.81 -24.01 -2.63
CA PHE A 361 -6.48 -25.11 -3.54
C PHE A 361 -7.02 -26.47 -3.08
N ASN A 362 -7.50 -26.58 -1.84
CA ASN A 362 -8.02 -27.81 -1.27
C ASN A 362 -9.54 -27.70 -1.09
N LYS A 363 -10.30 -28.41 -1.94
CA LYS A 363 -11.72 -28.64 -1.65
C LYS A 363 -11.81 -29.50 -0.40
N LEU A 364 -12.16 -28.89 0.74
CA LEU A 364 -12.54 -29.63 1.94
C LEU A 364 -13.89 -30.29 1.66
N THR A 365 -13.88 -31.52 1.17
CA THR A 365 -15.09 -32.32 1.04
C THR A 365 -15.54 -32.71 2.44
N LEU A 366 -16.43 -31.91 3.04
CA LEU A 366 -17.13 -32.29 4.27
C LEU A 366 -18.00 -33.50 3.94
N VAL A 367 -17.51 -34.71 4.23
CA VAL A 367 -18.31 -35.94 4.11
C VAL A 367 -19.35 -35.93 5.21
N THR A 368 -20.52 -35.37 4.90
CA THR A 368 -21.74 -35.59 5.67
C THR A 368 -22.57 -36.55 4.83
N ASP A 369 -22.55 -37.83 5.18
CA ASP A 369 -23.43 -38.82 4.56
C ASP A 369 -24.87 -38.46 4.95
N LEU A 370 -25.65 -37.96 4.00
CA LEU A 370 -27.09 -37.75 4.14
C LEU A 370 -27.81 -39.11 4.01
N PRO A 371 -28.62 -39.56 5.00
CA PRO A 371 -29.44 -40.73 4.82
C PRO A 371 -30.75 -40.37 4.12
N GLY A 372 -30.92 -40.89 2.90
CA GLY A 372 -32.21 -41.35 2.40
C GLY A 372 -33.13 -40.35 1.68
N ASN A 373 -33.00 -40.26 0.35
CA ASN A 373 -34.18 -40.34 -0.51
C ASN A 373 -33.82 -41.00 -1.85
N LYS A 374 -34.28 -42.24 -2.05
CA LYS A 374 -34.17 -42.93 -3.34
C LYS A 374 -35.35 -42.51 -4.21
N THR A 375 -35.09 -41.77 -5.28
CA THR A 375 -35.63 -41.99 -6.64
C THR A 375 -35.19 -40.89 -7.61
N ALA A 376 -34.00 -41.04 -8.22
CA ALA A 376 -33.70 -40.53 -9.57
C ALA A 376 -32.36 -41.09 -10.09
N GLY A 377 -32.44 -41.98 -11.09
CA GLY A 377 -31.51 -42.09 -12.22
C GLY A 377 -29.99 -42.25 -11.98
N SER A 378 -29.56 -43.52 -11.87
CA SER A 378 -28.41 -44.23 -12.50
C SER A 378 -27.33 -43.53 -13.38
N LEU A 379 -27.06 -42.22 -13.33
CA LEU A 379 -26.03 -41.57 -14.17
C LEU A 379 -24.89 -40.89 -13.39
N GLU A 380 -25.05 -40.66 -12.09
CA GLU A 380 -24.06 -39.89 -11.31
C GLU A 380 -22.95 -40.76 -10.67
N GLY A 381 -23.22 -42.04 -10.41
CA GLY A 381 -22.27 -42.96 -9.78
C GLY A 381 -21.07 -43.34 -10.66
N ASN A 382 -21.22 -43.26 -11.98
CA ASN A 382 -20.12 -43.53 -12.92
C ASN A 382 -19.24 -42.29 -13.15
N LEU A 383 -19.81 -41.09 -13.15
CA LEU A 383 -19.04 -39.84 -13.23
C LEU A 383 -18.16 -39.62 -11.98
N GLN A 384 -18.65 -39.94 -10.78
CA GLN A 384 -17.87 -39.79 -9.54
C GLN A 384 -16.73 -40.82 -9.44
N LYS A 385 -16.94 -42.05 -9.91
CA LYS A 385 -15.88 -43.07 -10.03
C LYS A 385 -14.88 -42.72 -11.12
N ASP A 386 -15.31 -42.22 -12.27
CA ASP A 386 -14.41 -41.79 -13.33
C ASP A 386 -13.61 -40.54 -12.94
N LEU A 387 -14.18 -39.61 -12.17
CA LEU A 387 -13.42 -38.47 -11.61
C LEU A 387 -12.40 -38.91 -10.55
N LEU A 388 -12.71 -39.92 -9.72
CA LEU A 388 -11.77 -40.51 -8.75
C LEU A 388 -10.67 -41.37 -9.42
N ILE A 389 -10.98 -42.01 -10.55
CA ILE A 389 -10.02 -42.83 -11.32
C ILE A 389 -9.14 -41.95 -12.22
N HIS A 390 -9.68 -40.85 -12.78
CA HIS A 390 -8.91 -39.88 -13.55
C HIS A 390 -8.05 -38.95 -12.68
N THR A 391 -8.47 -38.62 -11.44
CA THR A 391 -7.58 -37.94 -10.48
C THR A 391 -6.47 -38.86 -9.96
N LYS A 392 -6.72 -40.17 -9.81
CA LYS A 392 -5.66 -41.16 -9.48
C LYS A 392 -4.63 -41.38 -10.59
N ARG A 393 -4.97 -41.13 -11.86
CA ARG A 393 -4.04 -41.31 -12.99
C ARG A 393 -3.14 -40.10 -13.28
N ASN A 394 -3.50 -38.90 -12.82
CA ASN A 394 -2.71 -37.67 -13.05
C ASN A 394 -2.04 -37.11 -11.77
N PHE A 395 -2.14 -37.81 -10.64
CA PHE A 395 -1.36 -37.53 -9.45
C PHE A 395 -0.49 -38.74 -9.12
N THR A 396 0.62 -38.90 -9.86
CA THR A 396 1.82 -39.47 -9.24
C THR A 396 2.18 -38.54 -8.10
N ALA A 397 1.86 -38.99 -6.89
CA ALA A 397 2.15 -38.26 -5.67
C ALA A 397 3.65 -37.94 -5.62
N TYR A 398 4.01 -36.68 -5.78
CA TYR A 398 5.18 -36.16 -5.11
C TYR A 398 4.79 -35.97 -3.64
N TYR A 399 4.82 -37.08 -2.90
CA TYR A 399 5.03 -37.04 -1.47
C TYR A 399 6.38 -36.34 -1.27
N LEU A 400 6.38 -35.06 -0.94
CA LEU A 400 7.52 -34.43 -0.29
C LEU A 400 7.56 -35.01 1.11
N ASP A 401 8.28 -36.11 1.24
CA ASP A 401 8.64 -36.70 2.52
C ASP A 401 9.39 -35.63 3.32
N VAL A 402 8.84 -35.23 4.46
CA VAL A 402 9.37 -34.12 5.27
C VAL A 402 10.80 -34.45 5.76
N ASP A 403 11.15 -35.73 5.79
CA ASP A 403 12.50 -36.24 6.08
C ASP A 403 13.54 -35.93 4.99
N GLN A 404 13.14 -35.73 3.72
CA GLN A 404 14.09 -35.37 2.65
C GLN A 404 14.55 -33.89 2.72
N LEU A 405 13.76 -33.01 3.35
CA LEU A 405 14.16 -31.62 3.59
C LEU A 405 15.26 -31.51 4.67
N ASP A 406 15.29 -32.42 5.63
CA ASP A 406 16.35 -32.47 6.65
C ASP A 406 17.69 -32.97 6.09
N VAL A 407 17.67 -33.87 5.09
CA VAL A 407 18.88 -34.28 4.35
C VAL A 407 19.45 -33.12 3.52
N ALA A 408 18.58 -32.29 2.94
CA ALA A 408 19.01 -31.07 2.24
C ALA A 408 19.60 -30.03 3.21
N ARG A 409 18.97 -29.81 4.38
CA ARG A 409 19.43 -28.86 5.41
C ARG A 409 20.80 -29.26 6.00
N ASN A 410 21.06 -30.54 6.17
CA ASN A 410 22.36 -31.04 6.67
C ASN A 410 23.52 -30.88 5.67
N ARG A 411 23.26 -30.72 4.36
CA ARG A 411 24.31 -30.35 3.37
C ARG A 411 24.61 -28.85 3.31
N PHE A 412 23.81 -28.01 3.95
CA PHE A 412 24.02 -26.55 4.01
C PHE A 412 24.63 -26.07 5.34
N SER A 413 24.87 -26.98 6.30
CA SER A 413 25.34 -26.63 7.66
C SER A 413 26.83 -26.91 7.91
N THR A 414 27.63 -27.29 6.91
CA THR A 414 29.09 -27.45 7.06
C THR A 414 29.84 -26.16 6.72
N PRO A 415 30.84 -25.73 7.52
CA PRO A 415 31.59 -24.50 7.26
C PRO A 415 32.39 -24.58 5.95
N LEU A 416 32.50 -23.44 5.26
CA LEU A 416 33.28 -23.27 4.02
C LEU A 416 34.78 -23.47 4.29
N THR A 417 35.30 -24.65 3.95
CA THR A 417 36.72 -24.81 3.65
C THR A 417 36.85 -25.50 2.30
N HIS A 418 37.40 -24.76 1.34
CA HIS A 418 37.73 -25.14 -0.04
C HIS A 418 36.61 -25.13 -1.10
N VAL A 419 36.90 -24.41 -2.19
CA VAL A 419 36.10 -24.27 -3.41
C VAL A 419 36.08 -25.60 -4.13
N ASP A 420 34.88 -26.15 -4.38
CA ASP A 420 34.71 -27.31 -5.24
C ASP A 420 33.63 -27.05 -6.31
N GLN A 421 33.99 -27.27 -7.57
CA GLN A 421 33.30 -26.83 -8.79
C GLN A 421 32.12 -27.74 -9.22
N SER A 422 31.67 -28.62 -8.32
CA SER A 422 30.68 -29.66 -8.61
C SER A 422 29.20 -29.24 -8.41
N ARG A 423 28.91 -27.98 -8.07
CA ARG A 423 27.53 -27.50 -7.80
C ARG A 423 26.75 -26.97 -9.02
N SER A 424 27.35 -26.85 -10.20
CA SER A 424 26.64 -26.39 -11.42
C SER A 424 25.56 -27.37 -11.91
N SER A 425 25.75 -28.68 -11.68
CA SER A 425 24.79 -29.72 -12.10
C SER A 425 23.55 -29.83 -11.21
N ALA A 426 23.60 -29.40 -9.95
CA ALA A 426 22.48 -29.53 -9.00
C ALA A 426 21.35 -28.51 -9.25
N TRP A 427 21.66 -27.35 -9.85
CA TRP A 427 20.64 -26.35 -10.22
C TRP A 427 19.77 -26.80 -11.42
N SER A 428 20.31 -27.69 -12.27
CA SER A 428 19.58 -28.27 -13.40
C SER A 428 18.49 -29.25 -12.94
N GLU A 429 18.72 -30.01 -11.87
CA GLU A 429 17.75 -31.01 -11.38
C GLU A 429 16.59 -30.39 -10.60
N VAL A 430 16.82 -29.30 -9.85
CA VAL A 430 15.76 -28.60 -9.12
C VAL A 430 14.89 -27.75 -10.04
N GLY A 431 15.47 -27.20 -11.12
CA GLY A 431 14.74 -26.40 -12.11
C GLY A 431 13.76 -27.19 -12.99
N GLY A 432 13.94 -28.51 -13.11
CA GLY A 432 13.06 -29.39 -13.89
C GLY A 432 11.73 -29.73 -13.21
N PHE A 433 11.64 -29.56 -11.89
CA PHE A 433 10.48 -29.99 -11.10
C PHE A 433 9.32 -28.97 -11.04
N TRP A 434 9.54 -27.75 -11.51
CA TRP A 434 8.53 -26.67 -11.50
C TRP A 434 7.74 -26.52 -12.80
N VAL A 435 8.07 -27.29 -13.85
CA VAL A 435 7.46 -27.15 -15.18
C VAL A 435 6.53 -28.33 -15.46
N GLY A 436 5.41 -28.39 -14.73
CA GLY A 436 4.42 -29.43 -14.93
C GLY A 436 3.10 -29.13 -14.23
N GLY A 437 2.41 -28.05 -14.62
CA GLY A 437 1.05 -27.82 -14.12
C GLY A 437 0.51 -26.39 -14.11
N LEU A 438 1.28 -25.36 -14.50
CA LEU A 438 0.73 -24.01 -14.73
C LEU A 438 0.56 -23.76 -16.23
N SER A 439 -0.56 -24.20 -16.78
CA SER A 439 -1.07 -23.67 -18.04
C SER A 439 -2.38 -22.96 -17.76
N LEU A 440 -2.29 -21.63 -17.71
CA LEU A 440 -3.25 -20.58 -18.05
C LEU A 440 -3.22 -19.42 -17.03
N ALA A 441 -2.81 -18.25 -17.53
CA ALA A 441 -3.02 -16.89 -17.00
C ALA A 441 -1.94 -16.16 -16.16
N VAL A 442 -0.67 -16.58 -16.06
CA VAL A 442 0.40 -15.75 -15.41
C VAL A 442 1.69 -15.58 -16.24
N ALA A 443 1.75 -16.16 -17.44
CA ALA A 443 2.97 -16.21 -18.26
C ALA A 443 3.57 -14.88 -18.81
N PRO A 444 2.87 -13.73 -18.96
CA PRO A 444 3.48 -12.57 -19.63
C PRO A 444 4.41 -11.72 -18.75
N VAL A 445 4.24 -11.72 -17.42
CA VAL A 445 4.92 -10.74 -16.54
C VAL A 445 6.32 -11.22 -16.13
N VAL A 446 6.47 -12.52 -15.85
CA VAL A 446 7.76 -13.10 -15.39
C VAL A 446 8.78 -13.23 -16.53
N LYS A 447 8.32 -13.46 -17.77
CA LYS A 447 9.20 -13.57 -18.94
C LYS A 447 9.87 -12.24 -19.30
N THR A 448 9.19 -11.12 -19.04
CA THR A 448 9.69 -9.77 -19.34
C THR A 448 10.78 -9.32 -18.34
N ALA A 449 10.68 -9.74 -17.08
CA ALA A 449 11.69 -9.45 -16.04
C ALA A 449 13.03 -10.20 -16.27
N ILE A 450 12.96 -11.45 -16.72
CA ILE A 450 14.17 -12.30 -16.88
C ILE A 450 14.94 -11.96 -18.18
N VAL A 451 14.25 -11.52 -19.24
CA VAL A 451 14.91 -11.14 -20.51
C VAL A 451 15.65 -9.80 -20.40
N ASN A 452 15.17 -8.87 -19.56
CA ASN A 452 15.84 -7.57 -19.37
C ASN A 452 17.12 -7.67 -18.54
N TYR A 453 17.22 -8.61 -17.60
CA TYR A 453 18.43 -8.83 -16.79
C TYR A 453 19.60 -9.44 -17.59
N ARG A 454 19.30 -10.10 -18.72
CA ARG A 454 20.32 -10.76 -19.56
C ARG A 454 20.88 -9.87 -20.68
N LYS A 455 20.34 -8.66 -20.87
CA LYS A 455 20.72 -7.73 -21.95
C LYS A 455 21.67 -6.60 -21.53
N GLN A 456 21.98 -6.42 -20.25
CA GLN A 456 22.93 -5.40 -19.79
C GLN A 456 24.25 -6.05 -19.33
N GLY A 457 25.12 -6.32 -20.32
CA GLY A 457 26.57 -6.17 -20.22
C GLY A 457 27.35 -7.04 -19.24
N GLY A 458 27.84 -8.19 -19.72
CA GLY A 458 29.08 -8.77 -19.21
C GLY A 458 30.27 -8.25 -20.01
N LEU A 459 31.36 -7.87 -19.32
CA LEU A 459 32.76 -8.04 -19.75
C LEU A 459 33.67 -8.04 -18.49
N PRO A 460 34.86 -8.68 -18.54
CA PRO A 460 35.49 -9.34 -17.40
C PRO A 460 36.61 -8.52 -16.76
N PHE A 461 36.77 -8.61 -15.44
CA PHE A 461 38.00 -8.18 -14.75
C PHE A 461 38.96 -9.36 -14.61
N LYS A 462 40.14 -9.17 -15.19
CA LYS A 462 41.31 -10.06 -15.16
C LYS A 462 42.12 -9.68 -13.92
N ILE A 463 42.46 -10.67 -13.11
CA ILE A 463 43.31 -10.52 -11.92
C ILE A 463 44.76 -10.31 -12.38
N ILE A 464 45.36 -9.19 -11.97
CA ILE A 464 46.73 -9.09 -11.47
C ILE A 464 46.65 -8.37 -10.13
#